data_AF-A0A075X529-F1
#
_entry.id   AF-A0A075X529-F1
#
_cell.length_a   1.000
_cell.length_b   1.000
_cell.length_c   1.000
_cell.angle_alpha   90.00
_cell.angle_beta   90.00
_cell.angle_gamma   90.00
#
_symmetry.space_group_name_H-M   'P 1'
#
loop_
_entity.id
_entity.type
_entity.pdbx_description
1 polymer ?
#
loop_
_entity_poly.entity_id
_entity_poly.type
_entity_poly.pdbx_seq_one_letter_code
_entity_poly.pdbx_strand_id
1 'polypeptide(L)'
;MLTSTLLAAATTPLQWSPAVGVTMILCNILAIFFGKFTIKYPNAEPALPSNQFFGGFGVPALLATTAFGHILGAGAILGLHNLGRF
;
A
#
# COMPACT_ATOMS: atom_id res chain seq x y z
N MET A 1 16.08 -19.83 24.94
CA MET A 1 16.17 -18.90 23.79
C MET A 1 14.92 -18.95 22.92
N LEU A 2 14.42 -20.14 22.56
CA LEU A 2 13.20 -20.30 21.74
C LEU A 2 11.95 -19.62 22.37
N THR A 3 11.82 -19.67 23.69
CA THR A 3 10.74 -19.02 24.45
C THR A 3 10.80 -17.49 24.39
N SER A 4 12.01 -16.92 24.36
CA SER A 4 12.21 -15.46 24.30
C SER A 4 11.90 -14.90 22.91
N THR A 5 12.23 -15.64 21.85
CA THR A 5 11.86 -15.27 20.47
C THR A 5 10.36 -15.42 20.22
N LEU A 6 9.72 -16.44 20.81
CA LEU A 6 8.26 -16.61 20.74
C LEU A 6 7.51 -15.50 21.49
N LEU A 7 8.02 -15.04 22.63
CA LEU A 7 7.42 -13.95 23.39
C LEU A 7 7.61 -12.59 22.72
N ALA A 8 8.73 -12.38 22.01
CA ALA A 8 8.93 -11.20 21.16
C ALA A 8 8.06 -11.23 19.88
N ALA A 9 7.63 -12.41 19.45
CA ALA A 9 6.66 -12.59 18.37
C ALA A 9 5.19 -12.47 18.85
N ALA A 10 4.96 -12.28 20.16
CA ALA A 10 3.63 -12.01 20.68
C ALA A 10 3.18 -10.63 20.20
N THR A 11 2.47 -10.62 19.09
CA THR A 11 1.89 -9.41 18.51
C THR A 11 0.66 -9.02 19.33
N THR A 12 0.60 -7.76 19.74
CA THR A 12 -0.67 -7.16 20.17
C THR A 12 -1.66 -7.28 19.01
N PRO A 13 -2.96 -7.55 19.28
CA PRO A 13 -3.93 -7.60 18.20
C PRO A 13 -4.09 -6.20 17.61
N LEU A 14 -3.67 -6.03 16.35
CA LEU A 14 -3.90 -4.79 15.63
C LEU A 14 -5.40 -4.67 15.34
N GLN A 15 -6.07 -3.73 15.99
CA GLN A 15 -7.45 -3.39 15.68
C GLN A 15 -7.50 -2.40 14.51
N TRP A 16 -8.46 -2.61 13.60
CA TRP A 16 -8.67 -1.66 12.52
C TRP A 16 -9.13 -0.31 13.10
N SER A 17 -8.50 0.77 12.65
CA SER A 17 -8.86 2.13 13.00
C SER A 17 -8.76 3.05 11.79
N PRO A 18 -9.38 4.24 11.82
CA PRO A 18 -9.24 5.22 10.76
C PRO A 18 -7.77 5.60 10.49
N ALA A 19 -6.90 5.56 11.51
CA ALA A 19 -5.48 5.86 11.34
C ALA A 19 -4.79 4.83 10.43
N VAL A 20 -5.10 3.53 10.58
CA VAL A 20 -4.62 2.46 9.69
C VAL A 20 -5.11 2.69 8.26
N GLY A 21 -6.37 3.08 8.09
CA GLY A 21 -6.94 3.41 6.78
C GLY A 21 -6.25 4.60 6.11
N VAL A 22 -5.99 5.68 6.85
CA VAL A 22 -5.26 6.86 6.34
C VAL A 22 -3.84 6.47 5.92
N THR A 23 -3.13 5.66 6.71
CA THR A 23 -1.80 5.16 6.34
C THR A 23 -1.85 4.35 5.03
N MET A 24 -2.85 3.48 4.85
CA MET A 24 -3.02 2.71 3.61
C MET A 24 -3.28 3.62 2.40
N ILE A 25 -4.11 4.65 2.55
CA ILE A 25 -4.40 5.61 1.48
C ILE A 25 -3.12 6.37 1.08
N LEU A 26 -2.34 6.84 2.07
CA LEU A 26 -1.06 7.52 1.81
C LEU A 26 -0.07 6.62 1.06
N CYS A 27 0.04 5.34 1.43
CA CYS A 27 0.88 4.37 0.72
C CYS A 27 0.41 4.14 -0.72
N ASN A 28 -0.90 4.08 -0.97
CA ASN A 28 -1.45 3.99 -2.33
C ASN A 28 -1.16 5.24 -3.17
N ILE A 29 -1.30 6.44 -2.60
CA ILE A 29 -0.97 7.70 -3.30
C ILE A 29 0.51 7.72 -3.69
N LEU A 30 1.40 7.33 -2.77
CA LEU A 30 2.84 7.23 -3.05
C LEU A 30 3.12 6.20 -4.15
N ALA A 31 2.50 5.03 -4.10
CA ALA A 31 2.66 3.99 -5.11
C ALA A 31 2.18 4.42 -6.50
N ILE A 32 1.03 5.10 -6.58
CA ILE A 32 0.51 5.68 -7.83
C ILE A 32 1.48 6.75 -8.36
N PHE A 33 1.99 7.61 -7.48
CA PHE A 33 2.98 8.63 -7.86
C PHE A 33 4.24 8.00 -8.45
N PHE A 34 4.83 7.00 -7.78
CA PHE A 34 5.99 6.26 -8.32
C PHE A 34 5.65 5.56 -9.64
N GLY A 35 4.53 4.86 -9.70
CA GLY A 35 4.09 4.18 -10.93
C GLY A 35 3.97 5.13 -12.12
N LYS A 36 3.53 6.37 -11.88
CA LYS A 36 3.37 7.38 -12.94
C LYS A 36 4.69 7.79 -13.58
N PHE A 37 5.79 7.76 -12.84
CA PHE A 37 7.12 8.11 -13.35
C PHE A 37 7.98 6.91 -13.74
N THR A 38 7.64 5.71 -13.27
CA THR A 38 8.47 4.50 -13.47
C THR A 38 7.89 3.49 -14.45
N ILE A 39 6.57 3.44 -14.63
CA ILE A 39 5.95 2.49 -15.57
C ILE A 39 6.21 2.94 -17.01
N LYS A 40 6.86 2.07 -17.81
CA LYS A 40 7.21 2.34 -19.22
C LYS A 40 5.99 2.41 -20.15
N TYR A 41 4.98 1.57 -19.91
CA TYR A 41 3.74 1.52 -20.70
C TYR A 41 2.52 1.70 -19.79
N PRO A 42 2.27 2.92 -19.27
CA PRO A 42 1.23 3.15 -18.27
C PRO A 42 -0.20 3.14 -18.85
N ASN A 43 -0.33 3.29 -20.16
CA ASN A 43 -1.61 3.53 -20.84
C ASN A 43 -2.12 2.27 -21.57
N ALA A 44 -1.79 1.08 -21.08
CA ALA A 44 -2.20 -0.18 -21.70
C ALA A 44 -3.73 -0.40 -21.58
N GLU A 45 -4.33 -1.03 -22.59
CA GLU A 45 -5.76 -1.33 -22.58
C GLU A 45 -6.12 -2.39 -21.52
N PRO A 46 -7.34 -2.37 -20.96
CA PRO A 46 -8.41 -1.41 -21.22
C PRO A 46 -8.18 -0.04 -20.58
N ALA A 47 -8.61 1.02 -21.28
CA ALA A 47 -8.51 2.39 -20.77
C ALA A 47 -9.52 2.63 -19.63
N LEU A 48 -9.15 3.50 -18.69
CA LEU A 48 -10.09 3.96 -17.66
C LEU A 48 -11.13 4.91 -18.28
N PRO A 49 -12.42 4.81 -17.89
CA PRO A 49 -13.46 5.72 -18.38
C PRO A 49 -13.19 7.19 -17.99
N SER A 50 -12.35 7.42 -16.98
CA SER A 50 -12.01 8.74 -16.42
C SER A 50 -10.50 8.99 -16.42
N ASN A 51 -9.82 8.70 -17.55
CA ASN A 51 -8.35 8.66 -17.61
C ASN A 51 -7.64 9.97 -17.16
N GLN A 52 -8.34 11.10 -17.24
CA GLN A 52 -7.82 12.41 -16.84
C GLN A 52 -7.60 12.54 -15.33
N PHE A 53 -8.37 11.83 -14.49
CA PHE A 53 -8.18 11.84 -13.03
C PHE A 53 -7.08 10.88 -12.57
N PHE A 54 -6.71 9.90 -13.40
CA PHE A 54 -5.70 8.87 -13.09
C PHE A 54 -4.41 9.03 -13.88
N GLY A 55 -4.15 10.24 -14.41
CA GLY A 55 -2.87 10.61 -15.00
C GLY A 55 -2.51 9.87 -16.29
N GLY A 56 -3.49 9.37 -17.03
CA GLY A 56 -3.25 8.64 -18.29
C GLY A 56 -3.25 7.11 -18.15
N PHE A 57 -3.37 6.58 -16.93
CA PHE A 57 -3.33 5.15 -16.67
C PHE A 57 -4.43 4.33 -17.37
N GLY A 58 -4.01 3.19 -17.88
CA GLY A 58 -4.90 2.07 -18.14
C GLY A 58 -5.38 1.42 -16.84
N VAL A 59 -6.46 0.65 -16.94
CA VAL A 59 -6.92 -0.27 -15.88
C VAL A 59 -5.79 -1.14 -15.32
N PRO A 60 -4.91 -1.77 -16.14
CA PRO A 60 -3.84 -2.61 -15.59
C PRO A 60 -2.81 -1.81 -14.78
N ALA A 61 -2.48 -0.58 -15.18
CA ALA A 61 -1.52 0.26 -14.48
C ALA A 61 -2.08 0.75 -13.13
N LEU A 62 -3.36 1.10 -13.08
CA LEU A 62 -4.03 1.45 -11.82
C LEU A 62 -4.08 0.26 -10.85
N LEU A 63 -4.43 -0.93 -11.34
CA LEU A 63 -4.40 -2.16 -10.54
C LEU A 63 -3.00 -2.49 -10.03
N ALA A 64 -1.98 -2.38 -10.88
CA ALA A 64 -0.61 -2.64 -10.49
C ALA A 64 -0.12 -1.67 -9.40
N THR A 65 -0.38 -0.37 -9.57
CA THR A 65 0.05 0.66 -8.61
C THR A 65 -0.69 0.57 -7.28
N THR A 66 -2.00 0.28 -7.30
CA THR A 66 -2.77 0.07 -6.05
C THR A 66 -2.38 -1.25 -5.36
N ALA A 67 -2.14 -2.33 -6.10
CA ALA A 67 -1.62 -3.58 -5.52
C ALA A 67 -0.24 -3.36 -4.86
N PHE A 68 0.65 -2.65 -5.53
CA PHE A 68 1.94 -2.25 -4.95
C PHE A 68 1.76 -1.36 -3.71
N GLY A 69 0.82 -0.41 -3.76
CA GLY A 69 0.43 0.43 -2.63
C GLY A 69 -0.04 -0.37 -1.43
N HIS A 70 -0.79 -1.47 -1.63
CA HIS A 70 -1.21 -2.37 -0.57
C HIS A 70 -0.05 -3.16 0.03
N ILE A 71 0.94 -3.57 -0.77
CA ILE A 71 2.17 -4.20 -0.26
C ILE A 71 2.93 -3.22 0.64
N LEU A 72 3.13 -1.99 0.18
CA LEU A 72 3.76 -0.93 0.96
C LEU A 72 2.97 -0.61 2.23
N GLY A 73 1.64 -0.49 2.11
CA GLY A 73 0.74 -0.20 3.23
C GLY A 73 0.78 -1.28 4.29
N ALA A 74 0.71 -2.56 3.91
CA ALA A 74 0.82 -3.68 4.83
C ALA A 74 2.15 -3.65 5.59
N GLY A 75 3.26 -3.42 4.89
CA GLY A 75 4.59 -3.30 5.51
C GLY A 75 4.67 -2.11 6.48
N ALA A 76 4.17 -0.94 6.08
CA ALA A 76 4.18 0.26 6.93
C ALA A 76 3.30 0.10 8.18
N ILE A 77 2.09 -0.45 8.03
CA ILE A 77 1.14 -0.65 9.13
C ILE A 77 1.71 -1.66 10.14
N LEU A 78 2.19 -2.82 9.68
CA LEU A 78 2.80 -3.82 10.56
C LEU A 78 4.06 -3.28 11.25
N GLY A 79 4.89 -2.51 10.52
CA GLY A 79 6.08 -1.89 11.07
C GLY A 79 5.76 -0.86 12.16
N LEU A 80 4.81 0.05 11.90
CA LEU A 80 4.36 1.06 12.87
C LEU A 80 3.70 0.44 14.10
N HIS A 81 2.91 -0.62 13.90
CA HIS A 81 2.31 -1.38 15.00
C HIS A 81 3.38 -2.07 15.85
N ASN A 82 4.40 -2.67 15.24
CA ASN A 82 5.53 -3.26 15.97
C ASN A 82 6.35 -2.22 16.76
N LEU A 83 6.31 -0.95 16.35
CA LEU A 83 6.91 0.18 17.07
C LEU A 83 5.98 0.78 18.15
N GLY A 84 4.78 0.24 18.34
CA GLY A 84 3.80 0.74 19.32
C GLY A 84 3.14 2.07 18.93
N ARG A 85 3.08 2.40 17.64
CA ARG A 85 2.40 3.62 17.14
C ARG A 85 0.94 3.38 16.74
N PHE A 86 0.49 2.14 16.78
CA PHE A 86 -0.89 1.68 16.62
C PHE A 86 -1.27 0.73 17.74
#